data_AF-A0A1F7RW02-F1
#
_entry.id   AF-A0A1F7RW02-F1
#
_cell.length_a   1.000
_cell.length_b   1.000
_cell.length_c   1.000
_cell.angle_alpha   90.00
_cell.angle_beta   90.00
_cell.angle_gamma   90.00
#
_symmetry.space_group_name_H-M   'P 1'
#
loop_
_entity.id
_entity.type
_entity.pdbx_description
1 polymer ?
#
loop_
_entity_poly.entity_id
_entity_poly.type
_entity_poly.pdbx_seq_one_letter_code
_entity_poly.pdbx_strand_id
1 'polypeptide(L)'
;MDIEIKFQWKINFPLHVGTGISRINRADRLIKMKNGFPYIPGEAVKGAIRGNAERIAAWFFSKSKPQPLSTHPVIERIFSPKDDSTYYKFHPADCAGGATASKTVSFTAIDSDSGIALDESLRTIEALCRNSIFKVRVSCLSGSWDQNQSRDWEDLRFLLAAILATDAVAGRKGIGFGRVQCIFDDKEICGILISDFAKEEIVHLIRNHMISSIQESL
;
A
#
# COMPACT_ATOMS: atom_id res chain seq x y z
N MET A 1 -5.09 23.29 5.12
CA MET A 1 -6.12 22.94 4.11
C MET A 1 -6.35 21.44 4.17
N ASP A 2 -7.51 20.94 3.75
CA ASP A 2 -7.79 19.50 3.67
C ASP A 2 -7.94 19.08 2.21
N ILE A 3 -7.34 17.96 1.85
CA ILE A 3 -7.43 17.37 0.51
C ILE A 3 -7.74 15.87 0.60
N GLU A 4 -8.29 15.31 -0.49
CA GLU A 4 -8.56 13.88 -0.60
C GLU A 4 -7.93 13.34 -1.88
N ILE A 5 -7.03 12.36 -1.73
CA ILE A 5 -6.42 11.63 -2.84
C ILE A 5 -7.35 10.47 -3.19
N LYS A 6 -7.85 10.44 -4.43
CA LYS A 6 -8.74 9.39 -4.95
C LYS A 6 -8.06 8.61 -6.07
N PHE A 7 -8.08 7.30 -5.95
CA PHE A 7 -7.57 6.40 -6.99
C PHE A 7 -8.26 5.03 -6.88
N GLN A 8 -8.01 4.19 -7.87
CA GLN A 8 -8.55 2.85 -7.95
C GLN A 8 -7.42 1.83 -7.97
N TRP A 9 -7.66 0.71 -7.29
CA TRP A 9 -6.88 -0.51 -7.46
C TRP A 9 -7.67 -1.53 -8.25
N LYS A 10 -7.16 -1.86 -9.42
CA LYS A 10 -7.60 -3.03 -10.18
C LYS A 10 -6.79 -4.24 -9.75
N ILE A 11 -7.47 -5.27 -9.26
CA ILE A 11 -6.87 -6.52 -8.81
C ILE A 11 -6.54 -7.39 -10.02
N ASN A 12 -5.26 -7.58 -10.32
CA ASN A 12 -4.83 -8.38 -11.49
C ASN A 12 -4.70 -9.87 -11.17
N PHE A 13 -4.47 -10.21 -9.89
CA PHE A 13 -4.30 -11.58 -9.41
C PHE A 13 -5.16 -11.82 -8.18
N PRO A 14 -5.53 -13.09 -7.85
CA PRO A 14 -6.42 -13.37 -6.73
C PRO A 14 -6.01 -12.64 -5.45
N LEU A 15 -6.95 -11.99 -4.79
CA LEU A 15 -6.68 -11.17 -3.62
C LEU A 15 -6.96 -11.95 -2.34
N HIS A 16 -6.04 -11.87 -1.37
CA HIS A 16 -6.19 -12.41 -0.01
C HIS A 16 -5.95 -11.42 1.13
N VAL A 17 -7.03 -10.87 1.70
CA VAL A 17 -7.06 -10.06 2.94
C VAL A 17 -7.37 -10.85 4.22
N GLY A 18 -6.46 -11.73 4.64
CA GLY A 18 -6.70 -12.70 5.72
C GLY A 18 -7.02 -12.07 7.07
N THR A 19 -7.66 -12.86 7.95
CA THR A 19 -7.87 -12.48 9.36
C THR A 19 -6.67 -12.84 10.25
N GLY A 20 -5.73 -13.64 9.73
CA GLY A 20 -4.62 -14.21 10.49
C GLY A 20 -5.01 -15.46 11.29
N ILE A 21 -6.27 -15.91 11.21
CA ILE A 21 -6.79 -17.05 11.96
C ILE A 21 -6.93 -18.25 11.01
N SER A 22 -5.89 -19.07 10.90
CA SER A 22 -5.99 -20.39 10.27
C SER A 22 -6.40 -21.43 11.33
N ARG A 23 -7.58 -22.03 11.19
CA ARG A 23 -7.98 -23.21 11.98
C ARG A 23 -7.94 -24.45 11.10
N ILE A 24 -7.50 -25.58 11.65
CA ILE A 24 -7.58 -26.89 10.98
C ILE A 24 -9.05 -27.15 10.57
N ASN A 25 -9.26 -27.61 9.34
CA ASN A 25 -10.58 -27.88 8.71
C ASN A 25 -11.49 -26.67 8.44
N ARG A 26 -11.00 -25.43 8.53
CA ARG A 26 -11.71 -24.25 8.01
C ARG A 26 -10.80 -23.41 7.14
N ALA A 27 -11.25 -23.05 5.94
CA ALA A 27 -10.55 -22.08 5.13
C ALA A 27 -10.36 -20.78 5.94
N ASP A 28 -9.16 -20.18 5.90
CA ASP A 28 -8.98 -18.83 6.43
C ASP A 28 -9.91 -17.92 5.63
N ARG A 29 -10.99 -17.50 6.31
CA ARG A 29 -12.07 -16.76 5.68
C ARG A 29 -11.51 -15.45 5.22
N LEU A 30 -11.80 -15.20 3.96
CA LEU A 30 -11.29 -14.08 3.28
C LEU A 30 -12.41 -13.27 2.72
N ILE A 31 -12.19 -11.97 2.78
CA ILE A 31 -13.02 -10.91 2.29
C ILE A 31 -13.80 -10.43 3.50
N LYS A 32 -13.25 -9.38 4.12
CA LYS A 32 -14.10 -8.61 5.00
C LYS A 32 -15.23 -8.08 4.12
N MET A 33 -16.45 -8.49 4.45
CA MET A 33 -17.65 -8.08 3.76
C MET A 33 -18.23 -6.88 4.49
N LYS A 34 -18.66 -5.87 3.74
CA LYS A 34 -19.43 -4.74 4.23
C LYS A 34 -20.61 -4.56 3.32
N ASN A 35 -21.82 -4.63 3.87
CA ASN A 35 -23.08 -4.53 3.11
C ASN A 35 -23.16 -5.51 1.92
N GLY A 36 -22.63 -6.73 2.08
CA GLY A 36 -22.63 -7.74 1.01
C GLY A 36 -21.54 -7.57 -0.06
N PHE A 37 -20.64 -6.59 0.09
CA PHE A 37 -19.53 -6.37 -0.85
C PHE A 37 -18.16 -6.57 -0.21
N PRO A 38 -17.17 -7.07 -0.97
CA PRO A 38 -15.78 -7.12 -0.53
C PRO A 38 -15.25 -5.71 -0.22
N TYR A 39 -14.46 -5.57 0.84
CA TYR A 39 -13.65 -4.37 1.08
C TYR A 39 -12.25 -4.71 1.59
N ILE A 40 -11.31 -3.79 1.37
CA ILE A 40 -9.95 -3.86 1.91
C ILE A 40 -9.88 -2.90 3.11
N PRO A 41 -9.51 -3.35 4.32
CA PRO A 41 -9.39 -2.47 5.49
C PRO A 41 -8.39 -1.34 5.28
N GLY A 42 -8.63 -0.17 5.90
CA GLY A 42 -7.72 0.98 5.85
C GLY A 42 -6.30 0.63 6.30
N GLU A 43 -6.14 -0.20 7.33
CA GLU A 43 -4.82 -0.69 7.76
C GLU A 43 -4.09 -1.53 6.70
N ALA A 44 -4.84 -2.32 5.92
CA ALA A 44 -4.25 -3.10 4.82
C ALA A 44 -3.86 -2.20 3.63
N VAL A 45 -4.64 -1.14 3.36
CA VAL A 45 -4.30 -0.09 2.39
C VAL A 45 -3.03 0.64 2.83
N LYS A 46 -3.01 1.14 4.08
CA LYS A 46 -1.88 1.81 4.71
C LYS A 46 -0.62 0.96 4.67
N GLY A 47 -0.70 -0.30 5.10
CA GLY A 47 0.44 -1.22 5.11
C GLY A 47 0.98 -1.54 3.72
N ALA A 48 0.12 -1.61 2.69
CA ALA A 48 0.57 -1.82 1.32
C ALA A 48 1.33 -0.63 0.74
N ILE A 49 0.82 0.59 0.98
CA ILE A 49 1.47 1.83 0.53
C ILE A 49 2.76 2.06 1.33
N ARG A 50 2.72 1.89 2.66
CA ARG A 50 3.90 2.00 3.53
C ARG A 50 5.02 1.07 3.11
N GLY A 51 4.71 -0.20 2.83
CA GLY A 51 5.72 -1.17 2.40
C GLY A 51 6.43 -0.76 1.10
N ASN A 52 5.74 -0.07 0.18
CA ASN A 52 6.39 0.48 -1.02
C ASN A 52 7.10 1.81 -0.75
N ALA A 53 6.60 2.65 0.15
CA ALA A 53 7.34 3.83 0.62
C ALA A 53 8.69 3.44 1.25
N GLU A 54 8.71 2.40 2.08
CA GLU A 54 9.92 1.84 2.68
C GLU A 54 10.87 1.28 1.62
N ARG A 55 10.37 0.61 0.57
CA ARG A 55 11.18 0.16 -0.57
C ARG A 55 11.79 1.31 -1.37
N ILE A 56 11.03 2.37 -1.63
CA ILE A 56 11.52 3.59 -2.31
C ILE A 56 12.63 4.22 -1.46
N ALA A 57 12.40 4.37 -0.15
CA ALA A 57 13.41 4.88 0.78
C ALA A 57 14.66 4.00 0.77
N ALA A 58 14.50 2.66 0.86
CA ALA A 58 15.61 1.71 0.80
C ALA A 58 16.46 1.90 -0.46
N TRP A 59 15.81 2.15 -1.60
CA TRP A 59 16.49 2.35 -2.86
C TRP A 59 17.38 3.61 -2.85
N PHE A 60 16.88 4.72 -2.30
CA PHE A 60 17.66 5.96 -2.15
C PHE A 60 18.81 5.87 -1.16
N PHE A 61 18.65 5.06 -0.10
CA PHE A 61 19.59 4.96 1.02
C PHE A 61 20.39 3.65 1.06
N SER A 62 20.37 2.86 -0.01
CA SER A 62 20.99 1.52 -0.13
C SER A 62 22.49 1.43 0.20
N LYS A 63 23.16 2.56 0.44
CA LYS A 63 24.59 2.65 0.81
C LYS A 63 24.86 3.12 2.25
N SER A 64 23.83 3.56 2.98
CA SER A 64 23.95 4.03 4.38
C SER A 64 23.44 2.95 5.35
N LYS A 65 24.06 2.87 6.54
CA LYS A 65 23.84 1.87 7.62
C LYS A 65 22.37 1.43 7.81
N PRO A 66 22.12 0.20 8.31
CA PRO A 66 20.78 -0.35 8.48
C PRO A 66 20.07 0.30 9.67
N GLN A 67 19.68 1.57 9.55
CA GLN A 67 18.58 2.06 10.37
C GLN A 67 17.29 1.38 9.88
N PRO A 68 16.36 1.04 10.79
CA PRO A 68 15.04 0.60 10.37
C PRO A 68 14.43 1.72 9.54
N LEU A 69 14.21 1.50 8.24
CA LEU A 69 13.59 2.49 7.35
C LEU A 69 12.19 2.91 7.83
N SER A 70 11.58 2.09 8.69
CA SER A 70 10.34 2.38 9.41
C SER A 70 10.42 3.62 10.33
N THR A 71 11.62 4.11 10.63
CA THR A 71 11.90 5.29 11.48
C THR A 71 12.32 6.54 10.68
N HIS A 72 12.31 6.46 9.34
CA HIS A 72 12.66 7.63 8.53
C HIS A 72 11.65 8.77 8.78
N PRO A 73 12.08 10.03 8.98
CA PRO A 73 11.19 11.13 9.38
C PRO A 73 9.97 11.32 8.47
N VAL A 74 10.16 11.29 7.14
CA VAL A 74 9.06 11.34 6.16
C VAL A 74 8.06 10.17 6.33
N ILE A 75 8.57 8.95 6.56
CA ILE A 75 7.72 7.75 6.74
C ILE A 75 6.94 7.85 8.05
N GLU A 76 7.58 8.31 9.12
CA GLU A 76 6.90 8.52 10.41
C GLU A 76 5.80 9.59 10.30
N ARG A 77 6.08 10.74 9.67
CA ARG A 77 5.06 11.79 9.49
C ARG A 77 3.85 11.31 8.70
N ILE A 78 4.07 10.56 7.63
CA ILE A 78 2.98 10.09 6.75
C ILE A 78 2.21 8.93 7.36
N PHE A 79 2.90 7.94 7.93
CA PHE A 79 2.28 6.67 8.34
C PHE A 79 2.09 6.53 9.86
N SER A 80 2.61 7.45 10.66
CA SER A 80 2.43 7.49 12.12
C SER A 80 2.34 8.96 12.61
N PRO A 81 1.43 9.78 12.07
CA PRO A 81 1.32 11.18 12.46
C PRO A 81 1.00 11.31 13.95
N LYS A 82 1.57 12.32 14.61
CA LYS A 82 1.28 12.68 16.00
C LYS A 82 0.04 13.59 16.05
N ASP A 83 -0.72 13.53 17.14
CA ASP A 83 -2.04 14.14 17.30
C ASP A 83 -2.09 15.69 17.16
N ASP A 84 -0.93 16.36 17.10
CA ASP A 84 -0.75 17.80 17.05
C ASP A 84 -0.34 18.34 15.66
N SER A 85 -0.43 17.53 14.59
CA SER A 85 0.17 17.85 13.29
C SER A 85 -0.68 17.46 12.06
N THR A 86 -0.14 17.75 10.88
CA THR A 86 -0.59 17.23 9.58
C THR A 86 -0.94 15.75 9.66
N TYR A 87 -2.16 15.37 9.27
CA TYR A 87 -2.67 14.01 9.48
C TYR A 87 -3.06 13.31 8.18
N TYR A 88 -2.58 12.08 7.99
CA TYR A 88 -2.92 11.23 6.85
C TYR A 88 -3.84 10.08 7.28
N LYS A 89 -5.05 10.06 6.73
CA LYS A 89 -6.06 9.05 7.02
C LYS A 89 -6.24 8.10 5.84
N PHE A 90 -5.87 6.84 6.04
CA PHE A 90 -6.07 5.76 5.07
C PHE A 90 -7.44 5.12 5.29
N HIS A 91 -8.35 5.30 4.33
CA HIS A 91 -9.70 4.75 4.44
C HIS A 91 -9.78 3.30 3.95
N PRO A 92 -10.77 2.52 4.40
CA PRO A 92 -11.10 1.26 3.75
C PRO A 92 -11.33 1.46 2.24
N ALA A 93 -10.81 0.55 1.43
CA ALA A 93 -11.09 0.53 0.01
C ALA A 93 -12.34 -0.29 -0.27
N ASP A 94 -13.37 0.36 -0.82
CA ASP A 94 -14.66 -0.25 -1.11
C ASP A 94 -14.65 -0.85 -2.53
N CYS A 95 -15.23 -2.04 -2.70
CA CYS A 95 -15.39 -2.61 -4.04
C CYS A 95 -16.37 -1.77 -4.85
N ALA A 96 -15.93 -1.31 -6.02
CA ALA A 96 -16.68 -0.42 -6.90
C ALA A 96 -17.09 -1.08 -8.22
N GLY A 97 -16.68 -2.32 -8.46
CA GLY A 97 -17.02 -3.07 -9.66
C GLY A 97 -16.08 -4.25 -9.91
N GLY A 98 -16.26 -4.87 -11.07
CA GLY A 98 -15.48 -6.04 -11.48
C GLY A 98 -15.95 -7.34 -10.84
N ALA A 99 -15.07 -8.33 -10.76
CA ALA A 99 -15.40 -9.64 -10.22
C ALA A 99 -15.60 -9.57 -8.69
N THR A 100 -16.73 -10.05 -8.20
CA THR A 100 -17.03 -10.19 -6.76
C THR A 100 -17.02 -11.64 -6.29
N ALA A 101 -16.94 -12.59 -7.21
CA ALA A 101 -16.90 -14.02 -6.89
C ALA A 101 -15.61 -14.37 -6.14
N SER A 102 -15.75 -15.13 -5.05
CA SER A 102 -14.63 -15.74 -4.35
C SER A 102 -14.43 -17.19 -4.79
N LYS A 103 -13.21 -17.68 -4.61
CA LYS A 103 -12.86 -19.09 -4.81
C LYS A 103 -12.03 -19.58 -3.63
N THR A 104 -12.14 -20.87 -3.36
CA THR A 104 -11.27 -21.53 -2.40
C THR A 104 -9.98 -21.96 -3.09
N VAL A 105 -8.83 -21.69 -2.47
CA VAL A 105 -7.51 -22.07 -2.97
C VAL A 105 -6.76 -22.79 -1.85
N SER A 106 -6.26 -23.99 -2.15
CA SER A 106 -5.47 -24.79 -1.22
C SER A 106 -4.00 -24.82 -1.64
N PHE A 107 -3.11 -24.85 -0.65
CA PHE A 107 -1.67 -24.93 -0.84
C PHE A 107 -1.09 -25.82 0.24
N THR A 108 0.01 -26.48 -0.09
CA THR A 108 0.81 -27.28 0.84
C THR A 108 2.27 -26.89 0.66
N ALA A 109 3.09 -27.03 1.70
CA ALA A 109 4.53 -26.87 1.55
C ALA A 109 5.13 -28.21 1.13
N ILE A 110 6.10 -28.16 0.22
CA ILE A 110 6.84 -29.34 -0.24
C ILE A 110 8.27 -29.19 0.26
N ASP A 111 8.80 -30.24 0.88
CA ASP A 111 10.20 -30.34 1.24
C ASP A 111 11.05 -30.43 -0.04
N SER A 112 12.05 -29.57 -0.18
CA SER A 112 12.81 -29.43 -1.43
C SER A 112 13.69 -30.65 -1.72
N ASP A 113 14.14 -31.35 -0.68
CA ASP A 113 15.12 -32.42 -0.81
C ASP A 113 14.44 -33.77 -1.06
N SER A 114 13.33 -34.03 -0.36
CA SER A 114 12.56 -35.28 -0.48
C SER A 114 11.40 -35.21 -1.49
N GLY A 115 10.92 -34.02 -1.84
CA GLY A 115 9.72 -33.83 -2.67
C GLY A 115 8.40 -34.19 -1.97
N ILE A 116 8.44 -34.46 -0.67
CA ILE A 116 7.28 -34.87 0.13
C ILE A 116 6.58 -33.63 0.69
N ALA A 117 5.25 -33.68 0.80
CA ALA A 117 4.49 -32.63 1.46
C ALA A 117 4.83 -32.58 2.95
N LEU A 118 5.13 -31.39 3.47
CA LEU A 118 5.39 -31.20 4.89
C LEU A 118 4.11 -31.44 5.70
N ASP A 119 4.26 -32.12 6.83
CA ASP A 119 3.16 -32.37 7.77
C ASP A 119 2.53 -31.06 8.23
N GLU A 120 1.21 -31.09 8.41
CA GLU A 120 0.41 -29.94 8.86
C GLU A 120 0.61 -28.65 8.03
N SER A 121 1.06 -28.75 6.78
CA SER A 121 1.33 -27.60 5.91
C SER A 121 0.17 -27.25 4.98
N LEU A 122 -0.83 -28.13 4.85
CA LEU A 122 -2.02 -27.86 4.05
C LEU A 122 -2.76 -26.65 4.64
N ARG A 123 -2.90 -25.61 3.83
CA ARG A 123 -3.64 -24.38 4.12
C ARG A 123 -4.64 -24.16 3.01
N THR A 124 -5.86 -23.83 3.40
CA THR A 124 -6.92 -23.46 2.48
C THR A 124 -7.35 -22.04 2.78
N ILE A 125 -7.47 -21.22 1.76
CA ILE A 125 -7.91 -19.84 1.86
C ILE A 125 -9.08 -19.59 0.94
N GLU A 126 -9.92 -18.64 1.30
CA GLU A 126 -10.77 -17.98 0.33
C GLU A 126 -9.96 -16.87 -0.39
N ALA A 127 -10.26 -16.60 -1.65
CA ALA A 127 -9.59 -15.60 -2.48
C ALA A 127 -10.59 -14.93 -3.41
N LEU A 128 -10.58 -13.60 -3.47
CA LEU A 128 -11.38 -12.88 -4.46
C LEU A 128 -10.78 -13.09 -5.85
N CYS A 129 -11.61 -13.36 -6.84
CA CYS A 129 -11.17 -13.54 -8.22
C CYS A 129 -10.51 -12.26 -8.78
N ARG A 130 -9.70 -12.43 -9.83
CA ARG A 130 -9.09 -11.31 -10.56
C ARG A 130 -10.13 -10.38 -11.18
N ASN A 131 -9.70 -9.19 -11.55
CA ASN A 131 -10.47 -8.11 -12.18
C ASN A 131 -11.46 -7.38 -11.27
N SER A 132 -11.38 -7.54 -9.95
CA SER A 132 -12.10 -6.67 -9.02
C SER A 132 -11.51 -5.26 -9.01
N ILE A 133 -12.35 -4.25 -8.79
CA ILE A 133 -11.93 -2.85 -8.70
C ILE A 133 -12.30 -2.32 -7.32
N PHE A 134 -11.33 -1.71 -6.65
CA PHE A 134 -11.51 -1.08 -5.34
C PHE A 134 -11.22 0.42 -5.43
N LYS A 135 -12.15 1.24 -4.94
CA LYS A 135 -11.93 2.68 -4.78
C LYS A 135 -11.18 2.93 -3.48
N VAL A 136 -10.03 3.59 -3.58
CA VAL A 136 -9.15 3.90 -2.46
C VAL A 136 -9.15 5.40 -2.22
N ARG A 137 -9.13 5.80 -0.95
CA ARG A 137 -9.11 7.20 -0.53
C ARG A 137 -8.10 7.40 0.58
N VAL A 138 -7.32 8.47 0.46
CA VAL A 138 -6.45 8.96 1.53
C VAL A 138 -6.79 10.42 1.77
N SER A 139 -7.23 10.76 2.98
CA SER A 139 -7.43 12.17 3.37
C SER A 139 -6.14 12.73 3.95
N CYS A 140 -5.75 13.91 3.50
CA CYS A 140 -4.62 14.66 4.04
C CYS A 140 -5.18 15.93 4.69
N LEU A 141 -5.06 16.03 6.02
CA LEU A 141 -5.71 17.04 6.83
C LEU A 141 -4.70 18.02 7.41
N SER A 142 -5.10 19.28 7.56
CA SER A 142 -4.34 20.32 8.27
C SER A 142 -2.94 20.65 7.71
N GLY A 143 -2.67 20.36 6.44
CA GLY A 143 -1.38 20.64 5.80
C GLY A 143 -1.39 21.82 4.82
N SER A 144 -0.20 22.27 4.44
CA SER A 144 0.07 23.31 3.44
C SER A 144 0.27 22.69 2.04
N TRP A 145 -0.76 22.01 1.54
CA TRP A 145 -0.71 21.16 0.35
C TRP A 145 -0.63 21.91 -0.99
N ASP A 146 -0.91 23.20 -1.02
CA ASP A 146 -0.93 24.04 -2.22
C ASP A 146 0.32 24.94 -2.32
N GLN A 147 1.15 24.94 -1.29
CA GLN A 147 2.37 25.71 -1.22
C GLN A 147 3.53 24.86 -1.74
N ASN A 148 3.88 25.05 -3.02
CA ASN A 148 5.06 24.43 -3.61
C ASN A 148 6.28 24.68 -2.70
N GLN A 149 7.05 23.61 -2.42
CA GLN A 149 8.22 23.60 -1.53
C GLN A 149 7.91 23.63 -0.02
N SER A 150 6.64 23.60 0.40
CA SER A 150 6.33 23.29 1.80
C SER A 150 6.68 21.83 2.10
N ARG A 151 7.04 21.54 3.36
CA ARG A 151 7.33 20.17 3.80
C ARG A 151 6.14 19.23 3.57
N ASP A 152 4.92 19.71 3.84
CA ASP A 152 3.69 18.94 3.63
C ASP A 152 3.48 18.60 2.15
N TRP A 153 3.79 19.53 1.25
CA TRP A 153 3.71 19.32 -0.19
C TRP A 153 4.74 18.31 -0.70
N GLU A 154 5.96 18.33 -0.15
CA GLU A 154 6.98 17.33 -0.48
C GLU A 154 6.66 15.94 0.10
N ASP A 155 6.10 15.88 1.31
CA ASP A 155 5.54 14.65 1.89
C ASP A 155 4.38 14.10 1.05
N LEU A 156 3.50 14.96 0.55
CA LEU A 156 2.42 14.61 -0.39
C LEU A 156 3.00 14.02 -1.69
N ARG A 157 4.03 14.65 -2.27
CA ARG A 157 4.69 14.12 -3.48
C ARG A 157 5.29 12.73 -3.23
N PHE A 158 5.96 12.52 -2.10
CA PHE A 158 6.48 11.20 -1.74
C PHE A 158 5.37 10.17 -1.54
N LEU A 159 4.26 10.55 -0.90
CA LEU A 159 3.09 9.68 -0.74
C LEU A 159 2.50 9.28 -2.10
N LEU A 160 2.37 10.21 -3.05
CA LEU A 160 1.88 9.90 -4.40
C LEU A 160 2.81 8.93 -5.13
N ALA A 161 4.13 9.08 -5.01
CA ALA A 161 5.09 8.11 -5.54
C ALA A 161 4.91 6.72 -4.91
N ALA A 162 4.73 6.64 -3.59
CA ALA A 162 4.48 5.38 -2.90
C ALA A 162 3.16 4.72 -3.33
N ILE A 163 2.10 5.50 -3.55
CA ILE A 163 0.82 5.01 -4.07
C ILE A 163 1.01 4.42 -5.48
N LEU A 164 1.67 5.16 -6.38
CA LEU A 164 1.92 4.74 -7.76
C LEU A 164 2.81 3.48 -7.82
N ALA A 165 3.80 3.37 -6.94
CA ALA A 165 4.68 2.21 -6.83
C ALA A 165 4.02 0.99 -6.15
N THR A 166 2.81 1.14 -5.60
CA THR A 166 2.17 0.03 -4.90
C THR A 166 1.72 -1.05 -5.89
N ASP A 167 2.40 -2.20 -5.82
CA ASP A 167 2.25 -3.32 -6.76
C ASP A 167 1.45 -4.51 -6.19
N ALA A 168 1.22 -4.54 -4.88
CA ALA A 168 0.46 -5.58 -4.20
C ALA A 168 -0.12 -5.13 -2.86
N VAL A 169 -1.36 -5.55 -2.59
CA VAL A 169 -2.08 -5.32 -1.34
C VAL A 169 -2.38 -6.64 -0.63
N ALA A 170 -2.48 -6.56 0.71
CA ALA A 170 -2.84 -7.68 1.58
C ALA A 170 -1.81 -8.82 1.64
N GLY A 171 -2.23 -10.03 2.05
CA GLY A 171 -1.35 -11.15 2.36
C GLY A 171 -0.82 -11.88 1.12
N ARG A 172 0.20 -12.72 1.35
CA ARG A 172 0.73 -13.68 0.36
C ARG A 172 1.29 -13.06 -0.93
N LYS A 173 1.78 -11.82 -0.85
CA LYS A 173 2.40 -11.07 -1.97
C LYS A 173 3.56 -11.84 -2.63
N GLY A 174 4.36 -12.56 -1.83
CA GLY A 174 5.51 -13.33 -2.29
C GLY A 174 5.18 -14.50 -3.23
N ILE A 175 3.93 -14.98 -3.24
CA ILE A 175 3.46 -16.02 -4.16
C ILE A 175 2.49 -15.47 -5.21
N GLY A 176 2.49 -14.14 -5.44
CA GLY A 176 1.75 -13.49 -6.53
C GLY A 176 0.30 -13.09 -6.21
N PHE A 177 -0.15 -13.20 -4.96
CA PHE A 177 -1.50 -12.76 -4.56
C PHE A 177 -1.58 -11.24 -4.43
N GLY A 178 -2.80 -10.72 -4.63
CA GLY A 178 -3.15 -9.33 -4.32
C GLY A 178 -2.43 -8.30 -5.18
N ARG A 179 -1.90 -8.69 -6.35
CA ARG A 179 -1.26 -7.76 -7.30
C ARG A 179 -2.26 -6.72 -7.77
N VAL A 180 -1.87 -5.46 -7.71
CA VAL A 180 -2.73 -4.32 -8.07
C VAL A 180 -2.14 -3.51 -9.21
N GLN A 181 -3.02 -2.90 -9.99
CA GLN A 181 -2.70 -1.78 -10.86
C GLN A 181 -3.36 -0.54 -10.28
N CYS A 182 -2.56 0.51 -10.06
CA CYS A 182 -3.03 1.81 -9.61
C CYS A 182 -3.53 2.64 -10.79
N ILE A 183 -4.71 3.26 -10.64
CA ILE A 183 -5.34 4.12 -11.64
C ILE A 183 -5.84 5.37 -10.93
N PHE A 184 -5.29 6.53 -11.26
CA PHE A 184 -5.80 7.81 -10.76
C PHE A 184 -6.94 8.31 -11.64
N ASP A 185 -8.00 8.80 -11.02
CA ASP A 185 -9.09 9.47 -11.73
C ASP A 185 -8.66 10.91 -12.10
N ASP A 186 -7.97 11.59 -11.18
CA ASP A 186 -7.44 12.93 -11.37
C ASP A 186 -6.03 12.91 -12.00
N LYS A 187 -5.78 13.78 -12.97
CA LYS A 187 -4.47 13.92 -13.62
C LYS A 187 -3.49 14.76 -12.79
N GLU A 188 -4.02 15.54 -11.86
CA GLU A 188 -3.28 16.49 -11.04
C GLU A 188 -3.85 16.52 -9.63
N ILE A 189 -2.96 16.59 -8.62
CA ILE A 189 -3.33 16.75 -7.22
C ILE A 189 -2.48 17.87 -6.64
N CYS A 190 -3.11 18.99 -6.31
CA CYS A 190 -2.45 20.16 -5.70
C CYS A 190 -1.20 20.64 -6.45
N GLY A 191 -1.31 20.86 -7.76
CA GLY A 191 -0.16 21.27 -8.59
C GLY A 191 0.77 20.12 -9.02
N ILE A 192 0.55 18.90 -8.54
CA ILE A 192 1.39 17.73 -8.86
C ILE A 192 0.73 16.91 -9.97
N LEU A 193 1.32 16.91 -11.16
CA LEU A 193 0.86 16.08 -12.27
C LEU A 193 1.26 14.62 -12.05
N ILE A 194 0.30 13.70 -12.12
CA ILE A 194 0.54 12.26 -11.94
C ILE A 194 1.48 11.71 -13.02
N SER A 195 1.44 12.26 -14.24
CA SER A 195 2.35 11.89 -15.32
C SER A 195 3.81 12.23 -15.04
N ASP A 196 4.09 13.17 -14.14
CA ASP A 196 5.45 13.62 -13.88
C ASP A 196 6.29 12.59 -13.12
N PHE A 197 5.66 11.64 -12.41
CA PHE A 197 6.38 10.57 -11.72
C PHE A 197 7.13 9.59 -12.64
N ALA A 198 6.94 9.70 -13.97
CA ALA A 198 7.76 9.00 -14.96
C ALA A 198 9.07 9.75 -15.29
N LYS A 199 9.25 11.00 -14.83
CA LYS A 199 10.40 11.85 -15.12
C LYS A 199 11.49 11.67 -14.06
N GLU A 200 12.75 11.60 -14.49
CA GLU A 200 13.92 11.46 -13.61
C GLU A 200 14.07 12.62 -12.62
N GLU A 201 13.72 13.84 -13.04
CA GLU A 201 13.73 15.04 -12.19
C GLU A 201 12.86 14.88 -10.92
N ILE A 202 11.70 14.24 -11.04
CA ILE A 202 10.82 13.99 -9.89
C ILE A 202 11.46 13.00 -8.92
N VAL A 203 12.15 11.98 -9.43
CA VAL A 203 12.89 11.02 -8.60
C VAL A 203 13.99 11.73 -7.80
N HIS A 204 14.71 12.67 -8.42
CA HIS A 204 15.71 13.48 -7.73
C HIS A 204 15.11 14.38 -6.64
N LEU A 205 13.99 15.06 -6.93
CA LEU A 205 13.31 15.90 -5.96
C LEU A 205 12.85 15.10 -4.73
N ILE A 206 12.26 13.92 -4.95
CA ILE A 206 11.85 13.03 -3.85
C ILE A 206 13.06 12.60 -3.02
N ARG A 207 14.17 12.23 -3.67
CA ARG A 207 15.40 11.85 -2.96
C ARG A 207 15.94 12.98 -2.10
N ASN A 208 15.98 14.20 -2.63
CA ASN A 208 16.49 15.38 -1.91
C ASN A 208 15.63 15.69 -0.68
N HIS A 209 14.30 15.64 -0.82
CA HIS A 209 13.37 15.78 0.31
C HIS A 209 13.69 14.77 1.41
N MET A 210 13.79 13.49 1.06
CA MET A 210 14.11 12.43 2.02
C MET A 210 15.44 12.70 2.76
N ILE A 211 16.50 13.07 2.04
CA ILE A 211 17.81 13.41 2.64
C ILE A 211 17.70 14.63 3.57
N SER A 212 17.04 15.70 3.14
CA SER A 212 16.91 16.92 3.94
C SER A 212 16.17 16.68 5.25
N SER A 213 15.13 15.84 5.23
CA SER A 213 14.34 15.51 6.42
C SER A 213 15.13 14.82 7.54
N ILE A 214 16.21 14.12 7.20
CA ILE A 214 17.13 13.51 8.18
C ILE A 214 17.93 14.61 8.88
N GLN A 215 18.38 15.62 8.14
CA GLN A 215 19.16 16.74 8.69
C GLN A 215 18.33 17.62 9.64
N GLU A 216 17.03 17.78 9.36
CA GLU A 216 16.09 18.53 10.21
C GLU A 216 15.71 17.80 11.51
N SER A 217 15.99 16.50 11.60
CA SER A 217 15.62 15.65 12.75
C SER A 217 16.78 15.42 13.73
N LEU A 218 17.97 15.99 13.44
CA LEU A 218 19.18 15.97 14.27
C LEU A 218 19.34 17.29 15.04
#